data_AF-A0A350T558-F1
#
_entry.id   AF-A0A350T558-F1
#
_cell.length_a   1.000
_cell.length_b   1.000
_cell.length_c   1.000
_cell.angle_alpha   90.00
_cell.angle_beta   90.00
_cell.angle_gamma   90.00
#
_symmetry.space_group_name_H-M   'P 1'
#
loop_
_entity.id
_entity.type
_entity.pdbx_description
1 polymer ?
#
loop_
_entity_poly.entity_id
_entity_poly.type
_entity_poly.pdbx_seq_one_letter_code
_entity_poly.pdbx_strand_id
1 'polypeptide(L)'
;MGNRVFRSHRWLAVSTALLLAALIGGPAAAETTTEGAPSAQYVHEVDQYQHLGGATYRVYGYQEGLVGSTTANGHVIQPNDHFVALPCFCVLSSRGGNEFQVKLEYKGKTVIVPVWDVGPWNVDDNYWDPSSKRKYSSLPQGYPEAAAAFYADFNGGKDGWGRTVGSPGGIDIGDGAFAELGMPGSDWVNVTFLWLEPDHWDLPAPAAGFGDVTTVWWDQRPPLDWTAPKNDGRFAWFDVTGHNVPNQLNDYWWGNGGWRLFGLPISEFFREVDIDGTIRYVQYFERSILALDPATGAVSRTPVGDRSHMDYKASLPIDPFQNTSSAIYFPDTQHSVQNGFKWYWEHNGGQAAFGAPISEEWSETNADGRKVVMQMFEYARFEWWPDKVGTDEEITRGLLTVELIDDLGWSR
;
A
#
# COMPACT_ATOMS: atom_id res chain seq x y z
N MET A 1 -28.73 -42.65 -67.62
CA MET A 1 -28.00 -43.63 -66.78
C MET A 1 -26.70 -42.99 -66.33
N GLY A 2 -26.43 -42.94 -65.02
CA GLY A 2 -25.17 -42.41 -64.46
C GLY A 2 -25.41 -41.51 -63.25
N ASN A 3 -25.29 -42.09 -62.05
CA ASN A 3 -25.66 -41.56 -60.73
C ASN A 3 -24.68 -40.51 -60.15
N ARG A 4 -25.25 -39.56 -59.38
CA ARG A 4 -24.89 -39.03 -58.04
C ARG A 4 -23.44 -38.58 -57.74
N VAL A 5 -23.12 -37.59 -56.90
CA VAL A 5 -23.71 -36.41 -56.21
C VAL A 5 -22.66 -36.05 -55.14
N PHE A 6 -22.27 -34.78 -55.09
CA PHE A 6 -21.70 -33.97 -53.98
C PHE A 6 -20.68 -34.57 -52.98
N ARG A 7 -19.49 -33.94 -52.93
CA ARG A 7 -18.58 -33.94 -51.76
C ARG A 7 -18.82 -32.66 -50.93
N SER A 8 -19.15 -32.85 -49.65
CA SER A 8 -19.30 -31.82 -48.63
C SER A 8 -17.98 -31.52 -47.90
N HIS A 9 -17.89 -30.29 -47.41
CA HIS A 9 -16.78 -29.74 -46.63
C HIS A 9 -16.68 -30.40 -45.25
N ARG A 10 -15.45 -30.70 -44.81
CA ARG A 10 -15.15 -31.15 -43.45
C ARG A 10 -15.01 -29.94 -42.53
N TRP A 11 -15.90 -29.86 -41.54
CA TRP A 11 -15.74 -29.04 -40.34
C TRP A 11 -14.88 -29.82 -39.34
N LEU A 12 -13.77 -29.24 -38.87
CA LEU A 12 -13.10 -29.67 -37.64
C LEU A 12 -13.84 -29.03 -36.46
N ALA A 13 -14.46 -29.86 -35.62
CA ALA A 13 -14.88 -29.46 -34.29
C ALA A 13 -13.66 -29.53 -33.36
N VAL A 14 -13.27 -28.38 -32.81
CA VAL A 14 -12.38 -28.31 -31.65
C VAL A 14 -13.25 -28.45 -30.41
N SER A 15 -13.11 -29.56 -29.69
CA SER A 15 -13.81 -29.78 -28.43
C SER A 15 -13.10 -29.02 -27.31
N THR A 16 -13.75 -27.97 -26.80
CA THR A 16 -13.38 -27.30 -25.54
C THR A 16 -13.83 -28.19 -24.38
N ALA A 17 -12.88 -28.71 -23.59
CA ALA A 17 -13.19 -29.35 -22.32
C ALA A 17 -12.90 -28.35 -21.19
N LEU A 18 -13.95 -27.70 -20.68
CA LEU A 18 -13.93 -27.09 -19.34
C LEU A 18 -14.03 -28.23 -18.32
N LEU A 19 -13.06 -28.35 -17.42
CA LEU A 19 -13.19 -29.20 -16.24
C LEU A 19 -13.43 -28.32 -15.01
N LEU A 20 -14.69 -28.33 -14.55
CA LEU A 20 -15.06 -27.99 -13.17
C LEU A 20 -14.39 -29.00 -12.23
N ALA A 21 -13.58 -28.52 -11.29
CA ALA A 21 -13.21 -29.31 -10.12
C ALA A 21 -14.41 -29.36 -9.16
N ALA A 22 -15.13 -30.47 -9.18
CA ALA A 22 -16.08 -30.82 -8.13
C ALA A 22 -15.28 -31.37 -6.93
N LEU A 23 -15.24 -30.62 -5.83
CA LEU A 23 -14.74 -31.10 -4.54
C LEU A 23 -15.77 -32.06 -3.93
N ILE A 24 -15.48 -33.36 -3.98
CA ILE A 24 -16.10 -34.35 -3.11
C ILE A 24 -14.97 -35.05 -2.36
N GLY A 25 -14.90 -34.85 -1.04
CA GLY A 25 -14.00 -35.62 -0.19
C GLY A 25 -13.87 -35.10 1.23
N GLY A 26 -14.74 -35.60 2.12
CA GLY A 26 -14.44 -36.08 3.48
C GLY A 26 -13.83 -35.15 4.54
N PRO A 27 -14.24 -35.27 5.82
CA PRO A 27 -13.83 -34.34 6.86
C PRO A 27 -12.34 -34.52 7.17
N ALA A 28 -11.58 -33.43 7.14
CA ALA A 28 -10.28 -33.39 7.79
C ALA A 28 -10.49 -33.66 9.28
N ALA A 29 -9.73 -34.62 9.80
CA ALA A 29 -9.77 -35.02 11.20
C ALA A 29 -9.42 -33.81 12.09
N ALA A 30 -10.31 -33.50 13.02
CA ALA A 30 -10.08 -32.53 14.07
C ALA A 30 -8.96 -33.02 15.00
N GLU A 31 -7.81 -32.35 14.97
CA GLU A 31 -6.92 -32.33 16.12
C GLU A 31 -7.54 -31.43 17.18
N THR A 32 -7.87 -32.03 18.33
CA THR A 32 -8.50 -31.36 19.45
C THR A 32 -7.42 -30.77 20.34
N THR A 33 -7.00 -29.53 20.05
CA THR A 33 -6.35 -28.67 21.04
C THR A 33 -7.35 -27.61 21.47
N THR A 34 -7.90 -27.77 22.67
CA THR A 34 -8.70 -26.75 23.33
C THR A 34 -7.80 -25.56 23.68
N GLU A 35 -7.69 -24.62 22.76
CA GLU A 35 -7.27 -23.25 23.02
C GLU A 35 -8.48 -22.35 22.70
N GLY A 36 -8.84 -21.48 23.66
CA GLY A 36 -10.12 -20.79 23.69
C GLY A 36 -10.40 -20.02 22.41
N ALA A 37 -11.64 -20.10 21.94
CA ALA A 37 -12.13 -19.27 20.83
C ALA A 37 -11.69 -17.81 21.04
N PRO A 38 -10.99 -17.19 20.07
CA PRO A 38 -10.54 -15.82 20.24
C PRO A 38 -11.76 -14.90 20.41
N SER A 39 -11.74 -14.14 21.50
CA SER A 39 -12.77 -13.15 21.81
C SER A 39 -12.82 -12.05 20.75
N ALA A 40 -14.01 -11.52 20.49
CA ALA A 40 -14.33 -10.43 19.56
C ALA A 40 -13.64 -9.05 19.85
N GLN A 41 -12.55 -9.04 20.62
CA GLN A 41 -11.75 -7.85 20.93
C GLN A 41 -10.54 -7.64 19.97
N TYR A 42 -10.25 -8.58 19.07
CA TYR A 42 -9.16 -8.46 18.08
C TYR A 42 -9.59 -7.96 16.69
N VAL A 43 -10.86 -7.58 16.52
CA VAL A 43 -11.42 -7.18 15.21
C VAL A 43 -11.10 -5.72 14.85
N HIS A 44 -10.34 -5.00 15.68
CA HIS A 44 -9.98 -3.59 15.44
C HIS A 44 -8.53 -3.35 15.01
N GLU A 45 -7.70 -4.40 14.85
CA GLU A 45 -6.25 -4.26 14.56
C GLU A 45 -5.86 -4.66 13.13
N VAL A 46 -6.83 -4.89 12.24
CA VAL A 46 -6.55 -5.50 10.94
C VAL A 46 -7.31 -4.82 9.80
N ASP A 47 -6.77 -3.70 9.34
CA ASP A 47 -6.87 -3.31 7.93
C ASP A 47 -5.52 -2.75 7.41
N GLN A 48 -4.49 -3.61 7.49
CA GLN A 48 -3.08 -3.26 7.27
C GLN A 48 -2.66 -3.14 5.79
N TYR A 49 -3.57 -2.80 4.89
CA TYR A 49 -3.24 -2.60 3.48
C TYR A 49 -2.65 -1.21 3.27
N GLN A 50 -1.32 -1.17 3.17
CA GLN A 50 -0.55 0.04 2.98
C GLN A 50 0.00 0.08 1.55
N HIS A 51 -0.18 1.23 0.87
CA HIS A 51 0.58 1.55 -0.33
C HIS A 51 1.91 2.17 0.09
N LEU A 52 2.98 1.41 -0.12
CA LEU A 52 4.31 1.69 0.39
C LEU A 52 5.17 2.52 -0.58
N GLY A 53 4.58 2.94 -1.72
CA GLY A 53 5.25 3.63 -2.81
C GLY A 53 5.39 2.76 -4.04
N GLY A 54 5.42 3.41 -5.22
CA GLY A 54 5.53 2.85 -6.56
C GLY A 54 5.46 1.33 -6.66
N ALA A 55 4.27 0.73 -6.76
CA ALA A 55 4.07 -0.71 -6.94
C ALA A 55 4.43 -1.66 -5.77
N THR A 56 4.70 -1.14 -4.56
CA THR A 56 4.81 -1.96 -3.34
C THR A 56 3.54 -1.86 -2.50
N TYR A 57 2.99 -3.01 -2.13
CA TYR A 57 1.76 -3.12 -1.36
C TYR A 57 1.89 -4.15 -0.25
N ARG A 58 1.35 -3.83 0.93
CA ARG A 58 1.27 -4.76 2.04
C ARG A 58 0.01 -5.61 1.90
N VAL A 59 0.17 -6.91 1.74
CA VAL A 59 -0.95 -7.85 1.56
C VAL A 59 -0.81 -9.08 2.45
N TYR A 60 -1.93 -9.73 2.75
CA TYR A 60 -1.92 -10.96 3.53
C TYR A 60 -1.50 -12.15 2.65
N GLY A 61 -0.37 -12.77 3.00
CA GLY A 61 0.23 -13.88 2.26
C GLY A 61 -0.04 -15.24 2.89
N TYR A 62 -0.51 -16.20 2.09
CA TYR A 62 -0.69 -17.59 2.48
C TYR A 62 0.43 -18.48 1.97
N GLN A 63 0.77 -19.54 2.70
CA GLN A 63 1.63 -20.58 2.16
C GLN A 63 0.83 -21.45 1.18
N GLU A 64 1.31 -21.58 -0.05
CA GLU A 64 0.78 -22.51 -1.04
C GLU A 64 1.38 -23.90 -0.84
N GLY A 65 0.68 -24.73 -0.06
CA GLY A 65 1.09 -26.11 0.28
C GLY A 65 0.64 -27.18 -0.73
N LEU A 66 0.47 -26.85 -2.00
CA LEU A 66 -0.19 -27.72 -3.00
C LEU A 66 0.79 -28.63 -3.78
N VAL A 67 1.90 -29.05 -3.17
CA VAL A 67 2.89 -29.95 -3.79
C VAL A 67 2.22 -31.13 -4.51
N GLY A 68 2.61 -31.36 -5.77
CA GLY A 68 2.04 -32.35 -6.67
C GLY A 68 0.87 -31.86 -7.52
N SER A 69 0.27 -30.71 -7.19
CA SER A 69 -0.72 -30.04 -8.04
C SER A 69 -0.05 -29.33 -9.22
N THR A 70 -0.85 -28.94 -10.21
CA THR A 70 -0.38 -28.22 -11.39
C THR A 70 -0.82 -26.77 -11.31
N THR A 71 0.13 -25.83 -11.38
CA THR A 71 -0.13 -24.39 -11.42
C THR A 71 -0.81 -23.99 -12.72
N ALA A 72 -1.41 -22.79 -12.78
CA ALA A 72 -2.04 -22.26 -13.98
C ALA A 72 -1.10 -22.18 -15.20
N ASN A 73 0.22 -21.99 -15.01
CA ASN A 73 1.18 -22.01 -16.12
C ASN A 73 1.62 -23.43 -16.56
N GLY A 74 1.13 -24.48 -15.91
CA GLY A 74 1.41 -25.88 -16.24
C GLY A 74 2.65 -26.47 -15.56
N HIS A 75 3.21 -25.80 -14.55
CA HIS A 75 4.24 -26.37 -13.69
C HIS A 75 3.62 -27.34 -12.67
N VAL A 76 4.30 -28.46 -12.39
CA VAL A 76 3.86 -29.39 -11.32
C VAL A 76 4.65 -29.04 -10.08
N ILE A 77 3.96 -28.54 -9.05
CA ILE A 77 4.57 -28.02 -7.82
C ILE A 77 5.43 -29.12 -7.18
N GLN A 78 6.70 -28.82 -6.95
CA GLN A 78 7.66 -29.62 -6.23
C GLN A 78 7.84 -29.08 -4.81
N PRO A 79 8.32 -29.89 -3.85
CA PRO A 79 8.75 -29.38 -2.56
C PRO A 79 9.83 -28.31 -2.72
N ASN A 80 9.78 -27.26 -1.89
CA ASN A 80 10.73 -26.15 -1.89
C ASN A 80 10.73 -25.32 -3.19
N ASP A 81 9.55 -25.18 -3.81
CA ASP A 81 9.39 -24.34 -5.00
C ASP A 81 9.28 -22.86 -4.63
N HIS A 82 9.83 -22.02 -5.50
CA HIS A 82 9.93 -20.58 -5.31
C HIS A 82 9.09 -19.88 -6.37
N PHE A 83 7.83 -19.61 -6.04
CA PHE A 83 6.86 -18.92 -6.90
C PHE A 83 5.78 -18.26 -6.06
N VAL A 84 4.90 -17.50 -6.70
CA VAL A 84 3.65 -16.98 -6.12
C VAL A 84 2.45 -17.23 -7.03
N ALA A 85 1.27 -17.21 -6.43
CA ALA A 85 -0.01 -17.02 -7.12
C ALA A 85 -0.50 -15.58 -6.90
N LEU A 86 -0.93 -14.93 -7.98
CA LEU A 86 -1.59 -13.62 -7.91
C LEU A 86 -2.97 -13.66 -8.58
N PRO A 87 -3.95 -12.86 -8.11
CA PRO A 87 -5.34 -13.01 -8.53
C PRO A 87 -5.64 -12.39 -9.91
N CYS A 88 -4.72 -12.51 -10.87
CA CYS A 88 -4.93 -12.10 -12.26
C CYS A 88 -4.18 -12.99 -13.25
N PHE A 89 -4.89 -13.52 -14.26
CA PHE A 89 -4.22 -14.17 -15.41
C PHE A 89 -3.32 -13.22 -16.21
N CYS A 90 -3.53 -11.91 -16.09
CA CYS A 90 -2.77 -10.89 -16.81
C CYS A 90 -1.28 -10.82 -16.46
N VAL A 91 -0.86 -11.43 -15.35
CA VAL A 91 0.53 -11.45 -14.87
C VAL A 91 1.03 -12.88 -14.67
N LEU A 92 0.45 -13.85 -15.37
CA LEU A 92 0.89 -15.25 -15.32
C LEU A 92 2.14 -15.44 -16.19
N SER A 93 3.26 -15.84 -15.57
CA SER A 93 4.50 -16.14 -16.31
C SER A 93 4.37 -17.45 -17.09
N SER A 94 5.11 -17.57 -18.18
CA SER A 94 5.15 -18.81 -18.96
C SER A 94 5.75 -19.97 -18.16
N ARG A 95 5.56 -21.21 -18.62
CA ARG A 95 6.10 -22.38 -17.91
C ARG A 95 7.63 -22.34 -17.88
N GLY A 96 8.20 -22.22 -16.68
CA GLY A 96 9.65 -22.04 -16.48
C GLY A 96 10.14 -20.62 -16.80
N GLY A 97 9.21 -19.69 -17.08
CA GLY A 97 9.47 -18.28 -17.29
C GLY A 97 9.40 -17.45 -16.02
N ASN A 98 9.78 -16.20 -16.18
CA ASN A 98 9.88 -15.17 -15.15
C ASN A 98 9.45 -13.79 -15.70
N GLU A 99 8.53 -13.75 -16.66
CA GLU A 99 8.04 -12.51 -17.28
C GLU A 99 7.39 -11.58 -16.26
N PHE A 100 6.79 -12.15 -15.22
CA PHE A 100 6.24 -11.43 -14.08
C PHE A 100 6.86 -11.97 -12.80
N GLN A 101 7.51 -11.07 -12.06
CA GLN A 101 8.13 -11.39 -10.79
C GLN A 101 7.66 -10.41 -9.73
N VAL A 102 7.67 -10.87 -8.49
CA VAL A 102 7.48 -10.03 -7.31
C VAL A 102 8.72 -10.09 -6.42
N LYS A 103 9.03 -8.99 -5.76
CA LYS A 103 9.91 -8.96 -4.60
C LYS A 103 9.02 -9.02 -3.36
N LEU A 104 9.23 -10.04 -2.53
CA LEU A 104 8.58 -10.23 -1.24
C LEU A 104 9.52 -9.77 -0.13
N GLU A 105 9.02 -8.98 0.81
CA GLU A 105 9.77 -8.53 1.98
C GLU A 105 9.00 -8.84 3.27
N TYR A 106 9.69 -9.51 4.20
CA TYR A 106 9.13 -9.92 5.49
C TYR A 106 10.20 -9.85 6.59
N LYS A 107 9.98 -9.03 7.61
CA LYS A 107 10.87 -8.88 8.79
C LYS A 107 12.37 -8.78 8.43
N GLY A 108 12.69 -7.96 7.44
CA GLY A 108 14.06 -7.70 6.98
C GLY A 108 14.66 -8.77 6.07
N LYS A 109 13.87 -9.77 5.64
CA LYS A 109 14.24 -10.73 4.61
C LYS A 109 13.57 -10.42 3.29
N THR A 110 14.22 -10.77 2.20
CA THR A 110 13.77 -10.48 0.84
C THR A 110 13.91 -11.71 -0.05
N VAL A 111 12.89 -11.98 -0.87
CA VAL A 111 12.86 -13.07 -1.86
C VAL A 111 12.25 -12.55 -3.15
N ILE A 112 12.84 -12.85 -4.30
CA ILE A 112 12.28 -12.51 -5.61
C ILE A 112 11.81 -13.79 -6.30
N VAL A 113 10.55 -13.83 -6.70
CA VAL A 113 9.92 -15.04 -7.24
C VAL A 113 8.99 -14.76 -8.41
N PRO A 114 8.90 -15.69 -9.38
CA PRO A 114 7.99 -15.59 -10.50
C PRO A 114 6.54 -15.88 -10.12
N VAL A 115 5.61 -15.33 -10.89
CA VAL A 115 4.18 -15.62 -10.80
C VAL A 115 3.85 -16.85 -11.65
N TRP A 116 3.63 -18.01 -11.02
CA TRP A 116 3.36 -19.27 -11.73
C TRP A 116 1.93 -19.76 -11.64
N ASP A 117 1.13 -19.23 -10.71
CA ASP A 117 -0.27 -19.60 -10.54
C ASP A 117 -1.19 -18.37 -10.41
N VAL A 118 -2.51 -18.62 -10.39
CA VAL A 118 -3.55 -17.59 -10.30
C VAL A 118 -4.46 -17.82 -9.11
N GLY A 119 -4.55 -16.81 -8.24
CA GLY A 119 -5.25 -16.85 -6.96
C GLY A 119 -4.56 -15.91 -5.97
N PRO A 120 -5.00 -15.80 -4.71
CA PRO A 120 -6.13 -16.49 -4.08
C PRO A 120 -7.49 -15.82 -4.39
N TRP A 121 -8.58 -16.59 -4.22
CA TRP A 121 -10.00 -16.20 -4.30
C TRP A 121 -10.52 -15.64 -5.64
N ASN A 122 -9.72 -14.86 -6.36
CA ASN A 122 -10.07 -14.21 -7.61
C ASN A 122 -9.06 -14.56 -8.71
N VAL A 123 -9.46 -14.33 -9.96
CA VAL A 123 -8.61 -14.49 -11.16
C VAL A 123 -8.61 -13.26 -12.07
N ASP A 124 -9.35 -12.23 -11.65
CA ASP A 124 -9.55 -10.97 -12.34
C ASP A 124 -9.63 -9.85 -11.29
N ASP A 125 -8.63 -9.82 -10.42
CA ASP A 125 -8.42 -8.83 -9.38
C ASP A 125 -6.96 -8.33 -9.38
N ASN A 126 -6.63 -7.53 -10.37
CA ASN A 126 -5.38 -6.80 -10.47
C ASN A 126 -5.33 -5.64 -9.46
N TYR A 127 -5.26 -5.93 -8.16
CA TYR A 127 -5.35 -4.89 -7.12
C TYR A 127 -4.22 -3.87 -7.15
N TRP A 128 -3.09 -4.20 -7.78
CA TRP A 128 -1.99 -3.26 -8.04
C TRP A 128 -2.30 -2.21 -9.11
N ASP A 129 -3.31 -2.42 -9.95
CA ASP A 129 -3.71 -1.42 -10.95
C ASP A 129 -4.56 -0.33 -10.29
N PRO A 130 -4.49 0.92 -10.81
CA PRO A 130 -5.33 2.00 -10.32
C PRO A 130 -6.81 1.64 -10.47
N SER A 131 -7.65 2.22 -9.60
CA SER A 131 -9.11 2.02 -9.58
C SER A 131 -9.78 2.22 -10.94
N SER A 132 -9.21 3.09 -11.79
CA SER A 132 -9.69 3.35 -13.16
C SER A 132 -9.47 2.20 -14.15
N LYS A 133 -8.66 1.19 -13.83
CA LYS A 133 -8.28 0.08 -14.72
C LYS A 133 -8.70 -1.30 -14.21
N ARG A 134 -8.83 -1.47 -12.89
CA ARG A 134 -9.20 -2.77 -12.29
C ARG A 134 -10.71 -3.01 -12.29
N LYS A 135 -11.10 -4.29 -12.23
CA LYS A 135 -12.51 -4.74 -12.19
C LYS A 135 -13.28 -4.12 -11.01
N TYR A 136 -12.68 -4.14 -9.82
CA TYR A 136 -13.27 -3.62 -8.60
C TYR A 136 -12.88 -2.15 -8.39
N SER A 137 -13.41 -1.28 -9.26
CA SER A 137 -13.02 0.13 -9.34
C SER A 137 -13.39 0.99 -8.13
N SER A 138 -14.24 0.49 -7.23
CA SER A 138 -14.56 1.16 -5.97
C SER A 138 -13.54 0.88 -4.85
N LEU A 139 -12.62 -0.05 -5.05
CA LEU A 139 -11.59 -0.38 -4.06
C LEU A 139 -10.33 0.47 -4.29
N PRO A 140 -9.66 0.91 -3.20
CA PRO A 140 -8.36 1.57 -3.31
C PRO A 140 -7.34 0.69 -4.07
N GLN A 141 -6.42 1.34 -4.78
CA GLN A 141 -5.28 0.65 -5.36
C GLN A 141 -4.45 0.01 -4.23
N GLY A 142 -4.01 -1.22 -4.44
CA GLY A 142 -3.31 -2.02 -3.43
C GLY A 142 -4.18 -2.87 -2.54
N TYR A 143 -5.51 -2.69 -2.61
CA TYR A 143 -6.46 -3.37 -1.73
C TYR A 143 -7.12 -4.57 -2.45
N PRO A 144 -6.78 -5.83 -2.13
CA PRO A 144 -7.38 -7.01 -2.74
C PRO A 144 -8.89 -7.09 -2.47
N GLU A 145 -9.67 -7.56 -3.44
CA GLU A 145 -11.11 -7.73 -3.25
C GLU A 145 -11.45 -8.76 -2.17
N ALA A 146 -10.66 -9.83 -2.05
CA ALA A 146 -10.85 -10.84 -1.01
C ALA A 146 -10.73 -10.22 0.39
N ALA A 147 -9.84 -9.25 0.56
CA ALA A 147 -9.72 -8.50 1.81
C ALA A 147 -10.96 -7.67 2.12
N ALA A 148 -11.43 -6.92 1.12
CA ALA A 148 -12.65 -6.13 1.22
C ALA A 148 -13.86 -7.00 1.58
N ALA A 149 -13.96 -8.17 0.94
CA ALA A 149 -15.04 -9.12 1.19
C ALA A 149 -14.97 -9.67 2.62
N PHE A 150 -13.78 -10.02 3.09
CA PHE A 150 -13.56 -10.60 4.41
C PHE A 150 -13.82 -9.61 5.56
N TYR A 151 -13.27 -8.39 5.49
CA TYR A 151 -13.34 -7.41 6.58
C TYR A 151 -14.58 -6.53 6.54
N ALA A 152 -15.09 -6.24 5.34
CA ALA A 152 -16.09 -5.20 5.14
C ALA A 152 -17.35 -5.67 4.40
N ASP A 153 -17.55 -6.98 4.25
CA ASP A 153 -18.69 -7.57 3.54
C ASP A 153 -18.82 -7.03 2.10
N PHE A 154 -17.72 -6.58 1.50
CA PHE A 154 -17.71 -6.13 0.11
C PHE A 154 -18.19 -7.27 -0.79
N ASN A 155 -19.00 -6.93 -1.80
CA ASN A 155 -19.65 -7.91 -2.66
C ASN A 155 -20.49 -8.96 -1.89
N GLY A 156 -20.99 -8.60 -0.70
CA GLY A 156 -21.74 -9.50 0.20
C GLY A 156 -20.86 -10.61 0.80
N GLY A 157 -19.59 -10.30 1.04
CA GLY A 157 -18.59 -11.22 1.59
C GLY A 157 -18.17 -12.30 0.60
N LYS A 158 -18.23 -12.02 -0.70
CA LYS A 158 -18.01 -13.00 -1.77
C LYS A 158 -16.93 -12.57 -2.74
N ASP A 159 -16.26 -13.56 -3.31
CA ASP A 159 -15.30 -13.37 -4.40
C ASP A 159 -16.00 -13.21 -5.77
N GLY A 160 -15.19 -13.05 -6.82
CA GLY A 160 -15.64 -12.92 -8.20
C GLY A 160 -16.40 -14.12 -8.76
N TRP A 161 -16.44 -15.26 -8.07
CA TRP A 161 -17.24 -16.44 -8.42
C TRP A 161 -18.44 -16.64 -7.49
N GLY A 162 -18.69 -15.74 -6.54
CA GLY A 162 -19.80 -15.81 -5.60
C GLY A 162 -19.57 -16.77 -4.44
N ARG A 163 -18.33 -17.26 -4.22
CA ARG A 163 -17.97 -18.07 -3.05
C ARG A 163 -17.78 -17.14 -1.86
N THR A 164 -18.19 -17.56 -0.67
CA THR A 164 -17.91 -16.82 0.56
C THR A 164 -16.42 -16.78 0.82
N VAL A 165 -15.87 -15.58 0.97
CA VAL A 165 -14.45 -15.36 1.24
C VAL A 165 -14.17 -15.70 2.70
N GLY A 166 -13.31 -16.69 2.91
CA GLY A 166 -12.93 -17.16 4.25
C GLY A 166 -11.65 -16.52 4.79
N SER A 167 -10.93 -15.75 3.97
CA SER A 167 -9.68 -15.10 4.35
C SER A 167 -9.36 -13.88 3.49
N PRO A 168 -8.55 -12.92 4.01
CA PRO A 168 -8.18 -11.70 3.29
C PRO A 168 -7.01 -11.91 2.30
N GLY A 169 -6.78 -13.14 1.83
CA GLY A 169 -5.59 -13.48 1.04
C GLY A 169 -5.44 -12.58 -0.19
N GLY A 170 -4.26 -11.95 -0.33
CA GLY A 170 -3.89 -11.16 -1.51
C GLY A 170 -2.82 -11.81 -2.37
N ILE A 171 -2.14 -12.83 -1.86
CA ILE A 171 -1.08 -13.58 -2.54
C ILE A 171 -0.95 -14.97 -1.91
N ASP A 172 -0.72 -16.00 -2.72
CA ASP A 172 -0.27 -17.30 -2.25
C ASP A 172 1.24 -17.44 -2.58
N ILE A 173 2.03 -17.98 -1.64
CA ILE A 173 3.49 -18.02 -1.69
C ILE A 173 3.93 -19.49 -1.63
N GLY A 174 4.68 -19.94 -2.64
CA GLY A 174 5.22 -21.29 -2.70
C GLY A 174 6.06 -21.64 -1.46
N ASP A 175 6.05 -22.92 -1.08
CA ASP A 175 6.63 -23.41 0.18
C ASP A 175 8.12 -23.06 0.36
N GLY A 176 8.91 -23.06 -0.71
CA GLY A 176 10.32 -22.67 -0.69
C GLY A 176 10.51 -21.19 -0.39
N ALA A 177 9.78 -20.32 -1.11
CA ALA A 177 9.82 -18.87 -0.90
C ALA A 177 9.34 -18.48 0.50
N PHE A 178 8.28 -19.15 0.99
CA PHE A 178 7.73 -18.97 2.32
C PHE A 178 8.76 -19.32 3.41
N ALA A 179 9.47 -20.45 3.24
CA ALA A 179 10.52 -20.89 4.14
C ALA A 179 11.74 -19.95 4.11
N GLU A 180 12.14 -19.46 2.93
CA GLU A 180 13.27 -18.53 2.77
C GLU A 180 13.00 -17.20 3.49
N LEU A 181 11.79 -16.64 3.32
CA LEU A 181 11.29 -15.49 4.08
C LEU A 181 11.22 -15.76 5.59
N GLY A 182 11.25 -17.02 6.04
CA GLY A 182 11.16 -17.39 7.45
C GLY A 182 9.80 -17.07 8.06
N MET A 183 8.75 -17.14 7.27
CA MET A 183 7.38 -16.90 7.74
C MET A 183 6.94 -18.08 8.63
N PRO A 184 6.51 -17.83 9.89
CA PRO A 184 6.08 -18.91 10.80
C PRO A 184 4.65 -19.39 10.52
N GLY A 185 3.90 -18.67 9.69
CA GLY A 185 2.50 -18.87 9.35
C GLY A 185 2.05 -17.73 8.44
N SER A 186 0.82 -17.80 7.94
CA SER A 186 0.27 -16.73 7.10
C SER A 186 0.31 -15.40 7.84
N ASP A 187 0.81 -14.37 7.16
CA ASP A 187 1.06 -13.07 7.75
C ASP A 187 1.10 -12.01 6.64
N TRP A 188 1.17 -10.74 7.05
CA TRP A 188 1.34 -9.62 6.15
C TRP A 188 2.75 -9.59 5.57
N VAL A 189 2.84 -9.43 4.25
CA VAL A 189 4.08 -9.35 3.48
C VAL A 189 4.02 -8.12 2.58
N ASN A 190 5.15 -7.45 2.41
CA ASN A 190 5.28 -6.37 1.44
C ASN A 190 5.61 -6.99 0.08
N VAL A 191 4.83 -6.65 -0.94
CA VAL A 191 4.94 -7.20 -2.29
C VAL A 191 5.20 -6.06 -3.26
N THR A 192 6.38 -6.05 -3.88
CA THR A 192 6.71 -5.15 -4.99
C THR A 192 6.48 -5.88 -6.31
N PHE A 193 5.66 -5.30 -7.19
CA PHE A 193 5.35 -5.86 -8.51
C PHE A 193 6.36 -5.40 -9.56
N LEU A 194 7.34 -6.26 -9.88
CA LEU A 194 8.52 -5.86 -10.68
C LEU A 194 8.22 -5.57 -12.15
N TRP A 195 7.06 -5.96 -12.69
CA TRP A 195 6.66 -5.54 -14.05
C TRP A 195 6.08 -4.13 -14.08
N LEU A 196 5.77 -3.56 -12.90
CA LEU A 196 5.48 -2.15 -12.75
C LEU A 196 6.78 -1.35 -12.52
N GLU A 197 7.92 -2.03 -12.33
CA GLU A 197 9.25 -1.43 -12.41
C GLU A 197 9.61 -1.19 -13.89
N PRO A 198 9.89 0.06 -14.31
CA PRO A 198 10.67 0.32 -15.49
C PRO A 198 12.08 -0.25 -15.30
N ASP A 199 12.71 -0.65 -16.41
CA ASP A 199 14.13 -0.97 -16.45
C ASP A 199 14.94 0.12 -15.72
N HIS A 200 15.93 -0.28 -14.91
CA HIS A 200 16.87 0.65 -14.27
C HIS A 200 17.39 1.64 -15.31
N TRP A 201 16.87 2.86 -15.21
CA TRP A 201 16.99 3.88 -16.23
C TRP A 201 18.39 4.46 -16.19
N ASP A 202 18.98 4.70 -17.37
CA ASP A 202 20.13 5.58 -17.48
C ASP A 202 19.72 6.95 -16.97
N LEU A 203 20.29 7.20 -15.81
CA LEU A 203 19.88 8.21 -14.88
C LEU A 203 20.31 9.59 -15.41
N PRO A 204 19.42 10.59 -15.64
CA PRO A 204 19.93 11.93 -15.94
C PRO A 204 20.82 12.40 -14.80
N ALA A 205 21.90 13.10 -15.15
CA ALA A 205 22.83 13.66 -14.18
C ALA A 205 22.06 14.47 -13.11
N PRO A 206 22.50 14.45 -11.84
CA PRO A 206 21.89 15.25 -10.80
C PRO A 206 21.84 16.74 -11.20
N ALA A 207 20.82 17.43 -10.70
CA ALA A 207 20.62 18.83 -11.00
C ALA A 207 21.82 19.68 -10.55
N ALA A 208 22.06 20.77 -11.29
CA ALA A 208 23.15 21.70 -10.98
C ALA A 208 23.04 22.19 -9.53
N GLY A 209 24.17 22.15 -8.80
CA GLY A 209 24.20 22.52 -7.38
C GLY A 209 23.79 21.41 -6.41
N PHE A 210 23.39 20.23 -6.90
CA PHE A 210 23.04 19.06 -6.08
C PHE A 210 23.75 17.77 -6.55
N GLY A 211 24.92 17.89 -7.17
CA GLY A 211 25.73 16.75 -7.62
C GLY A 211 26.29 15.88 -6.50
N ASP A 212 26.28 16.39 -5.26
CA ASP A 212 26.74 15.73 -4.04
C ASP A 212 25.61 15.07 -3.24
N VAL A 213 24.36 15.19 -3.71
CA VAL A 213 23.18 14.63 -3.04
C VAL A 213 23.04 13.14 -3.36
N THR A 214 22.85 12.31 -2.33
CA THR A 214 22.66 10.86 -2.47
C THR A 214 21.45 10.56 -3.35
N THR A 215 21.60 9.65 -4.31
CA THR A 215 20.47 9.05 -5.02
C THR A 215 20.00 7.81 -4.27
N VAL A 216 18.72 7.74 -3.94
CA VAL A 216 18.08 6.65 -3.20
C VAL A 216 16.99 6.08 -4.09
N TRP A 217 17.05 4.77 -4.30
CA TRP A 217 16.06 4.02 -5.07
C TRP A 217 14.89 3.60 -4.18
N TRP A 218 13.74 3.28 -4.76
CA TRP A 218 12.51 2.92 -4.03
C TRP A 218 12.70 1.74 -3.06
N ASP A 219 13.68 0.88 -3.31
CA ASP A 219 14.04 -0.29 -2.51
C ASP A 219 15.17 -0.01 -1.50
N GLN A 220 15.61 1.25 -1.38
CA GLN A 220 16.70 1.65 -0.51
C GLN A 220 16.22 2.52 0.65
N ARG A 221 16.76 2.23 1.84
CA ARG A 221 16.53 3.04 3.03
C ARG A 221 16.97 4.49 2.80
N PRO A 222 16.11 5.50 3.07
CA PRO A 222 16.47 6.91 3.03
C PRO A 222 17.64 7.26 3.97
N PRO A 223 18.34 8.38 3.76
CA PRO A 223 19.47 8.78 4.61
C PRO A 223 18.97 9.39 5.93
N LEU A 224 18.48 8.52 6.81
CA LEU A 224 17.92 8.86 8.13
C LEU A 224 18.99 9.06 9.21
N ASP A 225 20.25 8.78 8.89
CA ASP A 225 21.34 8.85 9.86
C ASP A 225 21.87 10.29 10.01
N TRP A 226 22.26 10.62 11.24
CA TRP A 226 22.83 11.93 11.55
C TRP A 226 24.08 12.19 10.73
N THR A 227 24.24 13.43 10.29
CA THR A 227 25.42 13.86 9.52
C THR A 227 26.14 15.02 10.19
N ALA A 228 27.31 15.42 9.66
CA ALA A 228 27.98 16.62 10.12
C ALA A 228 27.35 17.87 9.45
N PRO A 229 27.40 19.06 10.09
CA PRO A 229 26.97 20.30 9.47
C PRO A 229 27.73 20.59 8.17
N LYS A 230 27.00 20.94 7.11
CA LYS A 230 27.55 21.39 5.82
C LYS A 230 27.80 22.89 5.86
N ASN A 231 29.04 23.32 5.56
CA ASN A 231 29.48 24.72 5.70
C ASN A 231 29.65 25.46 4.35
N ASP A 232 29.02 24.98 3.28
CA ASP A 232 29.13 25.57 1.94
C ASP A 232 28.06 26.64 1.66
N GLY A 233 27.24 26.98 2.65
CA GLY A 233 26.20 28.01 2.57
C GLY A 233 24.90 27.59 1.90
N ARG A 234 24.75 26.32 1.44
CA ARG A 234 23.51 25.83 0.82
C ARG A 234 22.48 25.31 1.82
N PHE A 235 22.90 24.95 3.03
CA PHE A 235 22.07 24.25 3.99
C PHE A 235 21.99 24.98 5.34
N ALA A 236 20.80 24.93 5.94
CA ALA A 236 20.58 25.16 7.35
C ALA A 236 20.84 23.87 8.14
N TRP A 237 21.44 24.00 9.32
CA TRP A 237 21.73 22.87 10.21
C TRP A 237 20.71 22.79 11.34
N PHE A 238 20.08 21.61 11.49
CA PHE A 238 19.17 21.30 12.60
C PHE A 238 19.91 20.42 13.61
N ASP A 239 20.44 21.04 14.67
CA ASP A 239 21.23 20.37 15.69
C ASP A 239 20.45 19.32 16.50
N VAL A 240 19.17 19.57 16.74
CA VAL A 240 18.26 18.65 17.47
C VAL A 240 18.16 17.29 16.78
N THR A 241 18.10 17.26 15.45
CA THR A 241 17.91 16.03 14.68
C THR A 241 19.13 15.59 13.90
N GLY A 242 20.18 16.41 13.84
CA GLY A 242 21.41 16.03 13.17
C GLY A 242 21.33 16.07 11.64
N HIS A 243 20.47 16.92 11.07
CA HIS A 243 20.22 16.96 9.62
C HIS A 243 20.44 18.33 8.97
N ASN A 244 20.94 18.30 7.74
CA ASN A 244 21.10 19.48 6.89
C ASN A 244 19.88 19.67 5.97
N VAL A 245 19.27 20.85 6.00
CA VAL A 245 18.10 21.21 5.20
C VAL A 245 18.49 22.28 4.17
N PRO A 246 18.28 22.08 2.84
CA PRO A 246 18.53 23.12 1.84
C PRO A 246 17.83 24.42 2.22
N ASN A 247 18.49 25.57 2.04
CA ASN A 247 17.96 26.86 2.47
C ASN A 247 16.57 27.14 1.88
N GLN A 248 16.30 26.72 0.63
CA GLN A 248 14.97 26.85 0.02
C GLN A 248 13.90 26.05 0.77
N LEU A 249 14.20 24.82 1.21
CA LEU A 249 13.29 24.03 2.03
C LEU A 249 13.14 24.63 3.43
N ASN A 250 14.23 25.12 4.03
CA ASN A 250 14.20 25.77 5.33
C ASN A 250 13.36 27.06 5.33
N ASP A 251 13.49 27.89 4.30
CA ASP A 251 12.72 29.12 4.14
C ASP A 251 11.22 28.81 3.95
N TYR A 252 10.90 27.81 3.11
CA TYR A 252 9.53 27.32 2.96
C TYR A 252 8.98 26.78 4.28
N TRP A 253 9.76 25.98 5.00
CA TRP A 253 9.38 25.40 6.28
C TRP A 253 9.04 26.51 7.30
N TRP A 254 9.91 27.50 7.48
CA TRP A 254 9.64 28.63 8.38
C TRP A 254 8.43 29.47 7.94
N GLY A 255 8.26 29.70 6.64
CA GLY A 255 7.16 30.48 6.09
C GLY A 255 5.79 29.82 6.19
N ASN A 256 5.73 28.48 6.32
CA ASN A 256 4.48 27.71 6.23
C ASN A 256 4.15 26.95 7.53
N GLY A 257 4.57 27.47 8.69
CA GLY A 257 4.18 26.95 10.01
C GLY A 257 5.23 26.06 10.70
N GLY A 258 6.36 25.81 10.05
CA GLY A 258 7.54 25.16 10.61
C GLY A 258 7.23 23.82 11.26
N TRP A 259 7.84 23.59 12.43
CA TRP A 259 7.75 22.31 13.14
C TRP A 259 6.32 21.94 13.51
N ARG A 260 5.43 22.92 13.66
CA ARG A 260 4.01 22.63 13.91
C ARG A 260 3.44 21.90 12.71
N LEU A 261 3.60 22.42 11.49
CA LEU A 261 3.00 21.81 10.31
C LEU A 261 3.76 20.58 9.83
N PHE A 262 5.07 20.67 9.69
CA PHE A 262 5.87 19.65 9.02
C PHE A 262 6.61 18.72 9.99
N GLY A 263 6.77 19.12 11.25
CA GLY A 263 7.72 18.47 12.17
C GLY A 263 9.18 18.86 11.88
N LEU A 264 10.09 18.23 12.61
CA LEU A 264 11.53 18.39 12.42
C LEU A 264 12.04 17.51 11.24
N PRO A 265 13.16 17.85 10.59
CA PRO A 265 13.74 17.00 9.55
C PRO A 265 14.26 15.71 10.17
N ILE A 266 13.99 14.57 9.51
CA ILE A 266 14.37 13.21 9.95
C ILE A 266 15.24 12.46 8.93
N SER A 267 15.67 13.17 7.88
CA SER A 267 16.56 12.66 6.85
C SER A 267 17.45 13.79 6.34
N GLU A 268 18.56 13.46 5.69
CA GLU A 268 19.22 14.39 4.77
C GLU A 268 18.34 14.67 3.55
N PHE A 269 18.57 15.78 2.87
CA PHE A 269 18.01 16.00 1.53
C PHE A 269 18.64 15.02 0.52
N PHE A 270 17.81 14.33 -0.25
CA PHE A 270 18.23 13.28 -1.17
C PHE A 270 17.45 13.30 -2.47
N ARG A 271 17.99 12.60 -3.47
CA ARG A 271 17.40 12.42 -4.77
C ARG A 271 16.69 11.07 -4.79
N GLU A 272 15.39 11.12 -4.55
CA GLU A 272 14.51 9.97 -4.54
C GLU A 272 14.17 9.55 -5.97
N VAL A 273 14.17 8.24 -6.17
CA VAL A 273 13.69 7.61 -7.38
C VAL A 273 12.49 6.77 -7.02
N ASP A 274 11.33 7.18 -7.52
CA ASP A 274 10.13 6.37 -7.47
C ASP A 274 10.20 5.24 -8.49
N ILE A 275 9.42 4.19 -8.26
CA ILE A 275 9.46 3.00 -9.11
C ILE A 275 9.28 3.35 -10.58
N ASP A 276 8.37 4.28 -10.92
CA ASP A 276 8.03 4.63 -12.30
C ASP A 276 9.11 5.45 -13.03
N GLY A 277 10.29 5.60 -12.42
CA GLY A 277 11.40 6.39 -12.92
C GLY A 277 11.26 7.88 -12.62
N THR A 278 10.22 8.29 -11.90
CA THR A 278 10.08 9.68 -11.43
C THR A 278 11.21 9.99 -10.46
N ILE A 279 11.87 11.11 -10.71
CA ILE A 279 12.95 11.62 -9.86
C ILE A 279 12.41 12.80 -9.07
N ARG A 280 12.48 12.71 -7.74
CA ARG A 280 12.15 13.82 -6.84
C ARG A 280 13.38 14.17 -6.02
N TYR A 281 13.56 15.45 -5.71
CA TYR A 281 14.55 15.85 -4.72
C TYR A 281 13.81 16.20 -3.45
N VAL A 282 13.96 15.37 -2.43
CA VAL A 282 13.08 15.38 -1.26
C VAL A 282 13.86 15.44 0.03
N GLN A 283 13.17 15.88 1.07
CA GLN A 283 13.59 15.67 2.44
C GLN A 283 12.38 15.28 3.28
N TYR A 284 12.57 14.28 4.12
CA TYR A 284 11.55 13.78 5.02
C TYR A 284 11.62 14.56 6.33
N PHE A 285 10.45 15.02 6.78
CA PHE A 285 10.20 15.62 8.08
C PHE A 285 9.18 14.75 8.82
N GLU A 286 9.07 14.87 10.16
CA GLU A 286 8.26 13.94 10.96
C GLU A 286 6.81 13.78 10.46
N ARG A 287 6.20 14.83 9.89
CA ARG A 287 4.80 14.84 9.44
C ARG A 287 4.63 15.05 7.94
N SER A 288 5.69 15.27 7.18
CA SER A 288 5.59 15.63 5.76
C SER A 288 6.86 15.33 5.00
N ILE A 289 6.70 14.98 3.73
CA ILE A 289 7.80 14.90 2.77
C ILE A 289 7.73 16.15 1.89
N LEU A 290 8.76 16.98 1.94
CA LEU A 290 8.89 18.17 1.09
C LEU A 290 9.78 17.85 -0.10
N ALA A 291 9.31 18.22 -1.29
CA ALA A 291 10.06 18.12 -2.53
C ALA A 291 10.52 19.51 -2.98
N LEU A 292 11.76 19.61 -3.44
CA LEU A 292 12.33 20.80 -4.07
C LEU A 292 12.47 20.52 -5.56
N ASP A 293 11.93 21.42 -6.39
CA ASP A 293 12.32 21.49 -7.79
C ASP A 293 13.66 22.25 -7.88
N PRO A 294 14.77 21.60 -8.23
CA PRO A 294 16.08 22.24 -8.25
C PRO A 294 16.24 23.23 -9.41
N ALA A 295 15.39 23.17 -10.45
CA ALA A 295 15.45 24.09 -11.58
C ALA A 295 14.75 25.42 -11.28
N THR A 296 13.63 25.37 -10.56
CA THR A 296 12.81 26.56 -10.26
C THR A 296 12.95 27.06 -8.82
N GLY A 297 13.43 26.21 -7.91
CA GLY A 297 13.41 26.45 -6.47
C GLY A 297 12.02 26.28 -5.83
N ALA A 298 11.02 25.83 -6.59
CA ALA A 298 9.67 25.62 -6.07
C ALA A 298 9.66 24.45 -5.07
N VAL A 299 8.87 24.60 -4.01
CA VAL A 299 8.70 23.56 -2.99
C VAL A 299 7.27 23.03 -3.06
N SER A 300 7.14 21.71 -3.09
CA SER A 300 5.85 21.02 -3.04
C SER A 300 5.83 19.99 -1.91
N ARG A 301 4.62 19.52 -1.57
CA ARG A 301 4.41 18.51 -0.54
C ARG A 301 3.98 17.21 -1.19
N THR A 302 4.46 16.10 -0.65
CA THR A 302 3.93 14.78 -0.99
C THR A 302 2.66 14.53 -0.18
N PRO A 303 1.55 14.05 -0.79
CA PRO A 303 0.34 13.68 -0.08
C PRO A 303 0.59 12.38 0.70
N VAL A 304 1.13 12.51 1.92
CA VAL A 304 1.53 11.37 2.75
C VAL A 304 0.31 10.64 3.33
N GLY A 305 -0.88 11.25 3.34
CA GLY A 305 -2.12 10.59 3.75
C GLY A 305 -2.44 9.37 2.89
N ASP A 306 -2.25 9.47 1.57
CA ASP A 306 -2.49 8.38 0.61
C ASP A 306 -1.49 7.21 0.75
N ARG A 307 -0.43 7.41 1.55
CA ARG A 307 0.62 6.41 1.83
C ARG A 307 0.51 5.85 3.25
N SER A 308 -0.41 6.37 4.04
CA SER A 308 -0.57 6.03 5.46
C SER A 308 -1.73 5.06 5.66
N HIS A 309 -1.68 4.30 6.74
CA HIS A 309 -2.79 3.44 7.13
C HIS A 309 -4.05 4.26 7.44
N MET A 310 -5.19 3.78 6.95
CA MET A 310 -6.52 4.24 7.33
C MET A 310 -7.50 3.06 7.29
N ASP A 311 -8.54 3.11 8.13
CA ASP A 311 -9.62 2.12 8.12
C ASP A 311 -10.33 2.10 6.75
N TYR A 312 -10.52 0.91 6.17
CA TYR A 312 -11.13 0.78 4.84
C TYR A 312 -12.53 1.38 4.77
N LYS A 313 -13.38 1.16 5.79
CA LYS A 313 -14.73 1.71 5.79
C LYS A 313 -14.70 3.23 5.86
N ALA A 314 -13.74 3.79 6.57
CA ALA A 314 -13.51 5.23 6.60
C ALA A 314 -13.06 5.77 5.24
N SER A 315 -12.32 5.01 4.44
CA SER A 315 -11.90 5.40 3.09
C SER A 315 -12.98 5.30 2.01
N LEU A 316 -14.17 4.76 2.32
CA LEU A 316 -15.25 4.64 1.35
C LEU A 316 -15.90 6.00 1.07
N PRO A 317 -16.26 6.29 -0.20
CA PRO A 317 -16.93 7.52 -0.54
C PRO A 317 -18.31 7.59 0.14
N ILE A 318 -18.72 8.79 0.54
CA ILE A 318 -20.04 9.03 1.12
C ILE A 318 -20.97 9.72 0.12
N ASP A 319 -22.28 9.63 0.38
CA ASP A 319 -23.28 10.35 -0.41
C ASP A 319 -23.07 11.87 -0.29
N PRO A 320 -23.15 12.62 -1.41
CA PRO A 320 -22.95 14.06 -1.40
C PRO A 320 -24.04 14.76 -0.59
N PHE A 321 -23.64 15.72 0.23
CA PHE A 321 -24.56 16.55 1.01
C PHE A 321 -24.25 18.05 0.88
N GLN A 322 -25.23 18.89 1.23
CA GLN A 322 -25.06 20.33 1.23
C GLN A 322 -24.24 20.78 2.44
N ASN A 323 -23.21 21.59 2.20
CA ASN A 323 -22.38 22.14 3.27
C ASN A 323 -23.24 22.86 4.33
N THR A 324 -22.89 22.63 5.59
CA THR A 324 -23.54 23.25 6.75
C THR A 324 -22.51 24.00 7.58
N SER A 325 -22.94 24.65 8.67
CA SER A 325 -22.01 25.27 9.62
C SER A 325 -21.08 24.23 10.29
N SER A 326 -21.53 22.99 10.42
CA SER A 326 -20.80 21.90 11.10
C SER A 326 -20.17 20.89 10.15
N ALA A 327 -20.39 20.96 8.83
CA ALA A 327 -19.88 19.96 7.89
C ALA A 327 -19.59 20.55 6.51
N ILE A 328 -18.48 20.13 5.88
CA ILE A 328 -18.12 20.45 4.50
C ILE A 328 -17.91 19.13 3.75
N TYR A 329 -18.58 18.97 2.62
CA TYR A 329 -18.38 17.86 1.67
C TYR A 329 -17.42 18.28 0.55
N PHE A 330 -16.49 17.39 0.19
CA PHE A 330 -15.49 17.57 -0.85
C PHE A 330 -15.82 16.67 -2.03
N PRO A 331 -16.28 17.22 -3.17
CA PRO A 331 -16.70 16.40 -4.31
C PRO A 331 -15.56 15.65 -4.99
N ASP A 332 -14.34 16.19 -4.94
CA ASP A 332 -13.16 15.61 -5.60
C ASP A 332 -12.68 14.34 -4.90
N THR A 333 -12.72 14.32 -3.56
CA THR A 333 -12.34 13.14 -2.75
C THR A 333 -13.55 12.31 -2.32
N GLN A 334 -14.77 12.82 -2.46
CA GLN A 334 -16.01 12.20 -1.99
C GLN A 334 -16.07 11.95 -0.47
N HIS A 335 -15.37 12.79 0.29
CA HIS A 335 -15.31 12.76 1.75
C HIS A 335 -15.75 14.07 2.37
N SER A 336 -15.93 14.08 3.69
CA SER A 336 -16.31 15.28 4.43
C SER A 336 -15.43 15.57 5.62
N VAL A 337 -15.40 16.83 6.05
CA VAL A 337 -14.85 17.21 7.37
C VAL A 337 -15.95 17.81 8.21
N GLN A 338 -16.07 17.34 9.47
CA GLN A 338 -17.21 17.68 10.32
C GLN A 338 -16.77 18.13 11.73
N ASN A 339 -17.66 18.84 12.41
CA ASN A 339 -17.60 19.19 13.84
C ASN A 339 -16.22 19.71 14.31
N GLY A 340 -15.60 19.04 15.27
CA GLY A 340 -14.33 19.45 15.89
C GLY A 340 -13.17 19.46 14.90
N PHE A 341 -13.09 18.45 14.03
CA PHE A 341 -12.09 18.42 12.96
C PHE A 341 -12.31 19.50 11.92
N LYS A 342 -13.57 19.84 11.58
CA LYS A 342 -13.85 20.99 10.71
C LYS A 342 -13.35 22.29 11.34
N TRP A 343 -13.67 22.51 12.62
CA TRP A 343 -13.20 23.70 13.32
C TRP A 343 -11.67 23.77 13.34
N TYR A 344 -11.01 22.67 13.69
CA TYR A 344 -9.55 22.59 13.75
C TYR A 344 -8.93 22.81 12.36
N TRP A 345 -9.46 22.18 11.31
CA TRP A 345 -9.03 22.36 9.92
C TRP A 345 -9.10 23.83 9.51
N GLU A 346 -10.26 24.49 9.69
CA GLU A 346 -10.47 25.89 9.32
C GLU A 346 -9.54 26.85 10.06
N HIS A 347 -9.27 26.60 11.36
CA HIS A 347 -8.45 27.48 12.20
C HIS A 347 -6.94 27.25 12.06
N ASN A 348 -6.51 26.14 11.46
CA ASN A 348 -5.10 25.78 11.32
C ASN A 348 -4.60 25.78 9.86
N GLY A 349 -5.27 26.54 8.98
CA GLY A 349 -4.84 26.79 7.60
C GLY A 349 -5.58 26.00 6.52
N GLY A 350 -6.53 25.16 6.92
CA GLY A 350 -7.46 24.45 6.05
C GLY A 350 -6.78 23.68 4.94
N GLN A 351 -7.30 23.80 3.72
CA GLN A 351 -6.86 23.04 2.56
C GLN A 351 -5.37 23.27 2.24
N ALA A 352 -4.86 24.49 2.45
CA ALA A 352 -3.45 24.79 2.20
C ALA A 352 -2.52 24.04 3.17
N ALA A 353 -2.97 23.82 4.41
CA ALA A 353 -2.19 23.15 5.44
C ALA A 353 -2.38 21.63 5.46
N PHE A 354 -3.57 21.12 5.15
CA PHE A 354 -3.90 19.70 5.36
C PHE A 354 -4.38 18.99 4.10
N GLY A 355 -4.78 19.73 3.08
CA GLY A 355 -5.47 19.18 1.92
C GLY A 355 -6.93 18.86 2.20
N ALA A 356 -7.55 18.16 1.26
CA ALA A 356 -8.90 17.61 1.40
C ALA A 356 -8.90 16.37 2.31
N PRO A 357 -10.02 16.06 2.99
CA PRO A 357 -10.18 14.77 3.65
C PRO A 357 -10.18 13.64 2.61
N ILE A 358 -9.53 12.53 2.94
CA ILE A 358 -9.48 11.30 2.14
C ILE A 358 -10.08 10.10 2.91
N SER A 359 -10.70 10.38 4.05
CA SER A 359 -11.48 9.43 4.84
C SER A 359 -12.57 10.17 5.61
N GLU A 360 -13.56 9.43 6.11
CA GLU A 360 -14.39 9.85 7.23
C GLU A 360 -13.68 9.64 8.57
N GLU A 361 -14.30 10.08 9.67
CA GLU A 361 -13.81 9.83 11.02
C GLU A 361 -13.94 8.35 11.40
N TRP A 362 -12.88 7.76 11.96
CA TRP A 362 -12.91 6.40 12.54
C TRP A 362 -12.28 6.38 13.93
N SER A 363 -12.50 5.30 14.68
CA SER A 363 -11.97 5.16 16.04
C SER A 363 -11.06 3.95 16.16
N GLU A 364 -9.93 4.13 16.85
CA GLU A 364 -9.03 3.05 17.21
C GLU A 364 -8.74 3.06 18.72
N THR A 365 -8.22 1.93 19.21
CA THR A 365 -7.62 1.83 20.53
C THR A 365 -6.14 1.58 20.33
N ASN A 366 -5.29 2.49 20.79
CA ASN A 366 -3.85 2.34 20.65
C ASN A 366 -3.30 1.23 21.55
N ALA A 367 -2.02 0.88 21.39
CA ALA A 367 -1.35 -0.16 22.17
C ALA A 367 -1.41 0.05 23.70
N ASP A 368 -1.54 1.30 24.16
CA ASP A 368 -1.68 1.67 25.58
C ASP A 368 -3.14 1.59 26.09
N GLY A 369 -4.09 1.16 25.25
CA GLY A 369 -5.51 1.06 25.58
C GLY A 369 -6.28 2.38 25.53
N ARG A 370 -5.67 3.46 25.04
CA ARG A 370 -6.32 4.77 24.88
C ARG A 370 -7.11 4.80 23.58
N LYS A 371 -8.32 5.36 23.64
CA LYS A 371 -9.15 5.58 22.46
C LYS A 371 -8.74 6.86 21.75
N VAL A 372 -8.72 6.80 20.42
CA VAL A 372 -8.47 7.95 19.55
C VAL A 372 -9.52 7.93 18.43
N VAL A 373 -10.06 9.11 18.10
CA VAL A 373 -10.84 9.30 16.87
C VAL A 373 -9.92 9.94 15.86
N MET A 374 -9.87 9.43 14.65
CA MET A 374 -8.94 9.87 13.62
C MET A 374 -9.66 10.22 12.33
N GLN A 375 -9.05 11.11 11.57
CA GLN A 375 -9.45 11.38 10.19
C GLN A 375 -8.21 11.66 9.35
N MET A 376 -8.19 11.11 8.14
CA MET A 376 -7.09 11.25 7.20
C MET A 376 -7.40 12.35 6.18
N PHE A 377 -6.38 13.15 5.88
CA PHE A 377 -6.35 14.18 4.86
C PHE A 377 -5.15 13.95 3.94
N GLU A 378 -5.13 14.55 2.76
CA GLU A 378 -4.04 14.39 1.79
C GLU A 378 -2.64 14.56 2.42
N TYR A 379 -2.47 15.52 3.34
CA TYR A 379 -1.18 15.83 3.96
C TYR A 379 -1.11 15.68 5.48
N ALA A 380 -2.13 15.13 6.15
CA ALA A 380 -2.14 14.99 7.60
C ALA A 380 -3.16 13.95 8.10
N ARG A 381 -2.92 13.41 9.29
CA ARG A 381 -3.95 12.73 10.09
C ARG A 381 -4.27 13.59 11.30
N PHE A 382 -5.55 13.83 11.55
CA PHE A 382 -6.01 14.42 12.81
C PHE A 382 -6.37 13.33 13.80
N GLU A 383 -6.10 13.59 15.07
CA GLU A 383 -6.30 12.67 16.17
C GLU A 383 -6.98 13.41 17.31
N TRP A 384 -8.25 13.08 17.58
CA TRP A 384 -8.97 13.59 18.72
C TRP A 384 -8.87 12.63 19.90
N TRP A 385 -8.51 13.18 21.06
CA TRP A 385 -8.26 12.44 22.29
C TRP A 385 -9.35 12.73 23.33
N PRO A 386 -10.28 11.78 23.57
CA PRO A 386 -11.38 11.96 24.53
C PRO A 386 -10.91 12.26 25.96
N ASP A 387 -9.70 11.80 26.32
CA ASP A 387 -9.09 12.02 27.63
C ASP A 387 -8.35 13.38 27.74
N LYS A 388 -8.35 14.18 26.68
CA LYS A 388 -7.67 15.49 26.57
C LYS A 388 -8.61 16.65 26.24
N VAL A 389 -9.93 16.43 26.31
CA VAL A 389 -10.94 17.47 26.02
C VAL A 389 -10.69 18.73 26.84
N GLY A 390 -10.71 19.88 26.18
CA GLY A 390 -10.47 21.19 26.78
C GLY A 390 -9.00 21.55 26.98
N THR A 391 -8.07 20.74 26.47
CA THR A 391 -6.62 21.04 26.47
C THR A 391 -6.11 21.34 25.07
N ASP A 392 -4.91 21.90 24.97
CA ASP A 392 -4.23 22.11 23.68
C ASP A 392 -3.84 20.78 22.98
N GLU A 393 -4.00 19.64 23.65
CA GLU A 393 -3.78 18.29 23.13
C GLU A 393 -5.09 17.57 22.77
N GLU A 394 -6.23 18.27 22.79
CA GLU A 394 -7.53 17.67 22.42
C GLU A 394 -7.53 17.14 20.98
N ILE A 395 -6.94 17.90 20.05
CA ILE A 395 -6.73 17.48 18.66
C ILE A 395 -5.24 17.60 18.33
N THR A 396 -4.61 16.46 18.06
CA THR A 396 -3.20 16.37 17.63
C THR A 396 -3.10 15.97 16.16
N ARG A 397 -1.85 15.85 15.69
CA ARG A 397 -1.52 15.36 14.36
C ARG A 397 -0.52 14.22 14.42
N GLY A 398 -0.81 13.17 13.66
CA GLY A 398 0.04 12.01 13.52
C GLY A 398 1.41 12.34 12.92
N LEU A 399 2.38 11.45 13.14
CA LEU A 399 3.75 11.55 12.62
C LEU A 399 3.87 10.72 11.34
N LEU A 400 3.02 11.02 10.36
CA LEU A 400 2.78 10.13 9.21
C LEU A 400 4.04 9.69 8.47
N THR A 401 5.07 10.53 8.39
CA THR A 401 6.33 10.16 7.73
C THR A 401 7.21 9.28 8.61
N VAL A 402 7.17 9.45 9.94
CA VAL A 402 7.86 8.55 10.88
C VAL A 402 7.20 7.17 10.84
N GLU A 403 5.87 7.14 10.93
CA GLU A 403 5.09 5.90 10.88
C GLU A 403 5.30 5.15 9.57
N LEU A 404 5.32 5.86 8.43
CA LEU A 404 5.67 5.28 7.13
C LEU A 404 7.06 4.62 7.12
N ILE A 405 8.07 5.27 7.73
CA ILE A 405 9.42 4.70 7.83
C ILE A 405 9.43 3.45 8.73
N ASP A 406 8.71 3.49 9.85
CA ASP A 406 8.59 2.38 10.79
C ASP A 406 7.93 1.16 10.10
N ASP A 407 6.84 1.38 9.38
CA ASP A 407 6.10 0.33 8.67
C ASP A 407 6.91 -0.29 7.53
N LEU A 408 7.81 0.49 6.92
CA LEU A 408 8.78 0.03 5.92
C LEU A 408 9.97 -0.74 6.54
N GLY A 409 10.06 -0.81 7.88
CA GLY A 409 11.17 -1.44 8.58
C GLY A 409 12.50 -0.69 8.42
N TRP A 410 12.43 0.62 8.15
CA TRP A 410 13.60 1.47 7.94
C TRP A 410 14.01 2.25 9.18
N SER A 411 13.21 2.18 10.24
CA SER A 411 13.56 2.72 11.54
C SER A 411 14.66 1.91 12.23
N ARG A 412 15.32 2.55 13.19
CA ARG A 412 16.53 2.05 13.86
C ARG A 412 16.22 1.01 14.93
#